data_AF-A0A6I5ZSA1-F1
#
_entry.id   AF-A0A6I5ZSA1-F1
#
_cell.length_a   1.000
_cell.length_b   1.000
_cell.length_c   1.000
_cell.angle_alpha   90.00
_cell.angle_beta   90.00
_cell.angle_gamma   90.00
#
_symmetry.space_group_name_H-M   'P 1'
#
loop_
_entity.id
_entity.type
_entity.pdbx_description
1 polymer ?
#
loop_
_entity_poly.entity_id
_entity_poly.type
_entity_poly.pdbx_seq_one_letter_code
_entity_poly.pdbx_strand_id
1 'polypeptide(L)'
;MDAGPLPQVGIGMVIGLLEMLEDVRGREDIFKLAGSLSMELDDIGPVIEAAKVLGFIETTNGDITLTGLGTRLLNADINERKDIIASRLQQLPVFKEVLQLINSRRSRQVRRDQVISSFARRMSDEDAELLFKTVVDWGRFAGIIGYDTKGEVLYLDKGE
;
A
#
# COMPACT_ATOMS: atom_id res chain seq x y z
N MET A 1 -11.36 -12.76 -4.92
CA MET A 1 -10.03 -12.36 -5.41
C MET A 1 -9.12 -12.43 -4.22
N ASP A 2 -8.29 -13.47 -4.19
CA ASP A 2 -7.21 -13.58 -3.22
C ASP A 2 -6.16 -12.57 -3.64
N ALA A 3 -6.21 -11.38 -3.04
CA ALA A 3 -5.09 -10.46 -3.15
C ALA A 3 -3.88 -11.20 -2.56
N GLY A 4 -2.88 -11.46 -3.40
CA GLY A 4 -1.59 -11.97 -2.97
C GLY A 4 -0.95 -11.08 -1.90
N PRO A 5 0.21 -11.45 -1.34
CA PRO A 5 0.89 -10.59 -0.39
C PRO A 5 1.06 -9.18 -0.98
N LEU A 6 0.82 -8.14 -0.17
CA LEU A 6 1.01 -6.78 -0.64
C LEU A 6 2.48 -6.61 -1.05
N PRO A 7 2.76 -6.04 -2.23
CA PRO A 7 4.13 -5.84 -2.70
C PRO A 7 4.89 -4.93 -1.74
N GLN A 8 6.17 -5.22 -1.51
CA GLN A 8 7.04 -4.40 -0.66
C GLN A 8 7.48 -3.12 -1.37
N VAL A 9 6.55 -2.19 -1.55
CA VAL A 9 6.77 -0.89 -2.21
C VAL A 9 6.26 0.23 -1.33
N GLY A 10 6.86 1.43 -1.41
CA GLY A 10 6.36 2.59 -0.68
C GLY A 10 5.22 3.29 -1.42
N ILE A 11 4.29 3.90 -0.69
CA ILE A 11 3.20 4.72 -1.27
C ILE A 11 3.75 5.89 -2.12
N GLY A 12 4.92 6.43 -1.77
CA GLY A 12 5.58 7.45 -2.58
C GLY A 12 5.91 6.98 -4.00
N MET A 13 6.32 5.72 -4.19
CA MET A 13 6.56 5.16 -5.52
C MET A 13 5.25 4.97 -6.30
N VAL A 14 4.18 4.60 -5.60
CA VAL A 14 2.84 4.53 -6.21
C VAL A 14 2.42 5.92 -6.70
N ILE A 15 2.55 6.96 -5.87
CA ILE A 15 2.20 8.33 -6.27
C ILE A 15 3.05 8.78 -7.48
N GLY A 16 4.36 8.52 -7.46
CA GLY A 16 5.23 8.84 -8.60
C GLY A 16 4.80 8.17 -9.90
N LEU A 17 4.40 6.89 -9.84
CA LEU A 17 3.83 6.18 -11.00
C LEU A 17 2.57 6.87 -11.53
N LEU A 18 1.68 7.33 -10.64
CA LEU A 18 0.45 8.03 -11.05
C LEU A 18 0.77 9.38 -11.70
N GLU A 19 1.71 10.14 -11.15
CA GLU A 19 2.15 11.43 -11.71
C GLU A 19 2.69 11.24 -13.14
N MET A 20 3.51 10.21 -13.36
CA MET A 20 4.01 9.88 -14.70
C MET A 20 2.90 9.48 -15.68
N LEU A 21 1.89 8.75 -15.20
CA LEU A 21 0.73 8.43 -16.03
C LEU A 21 -0.06 9.69 -16.39
N GLU A 22 -0.24 10.63 -15.46
CA GLU A 22 -0.91 11.91 -15.72
C GLU A 22 -0.19 12.71 -16.82
N ASP A 23 1.15 12.74 -16.80
CA ASP A 23 1.97 13.42 -17.82
C ASP A 23 1.74 12.86 -19.24
N VAL A 24 1.40 11.57 -19.35
CA VAL A 24 1.06 10.89 -20.61
C VAL A 24 -0.45 10.75 -20.82
N ARG A 25 -1.24 11.66 -20.23
CA ARG A 25 -2.71 11.74 -20.38
C ARG A 25 -3.47 10.56 -19.78
N GLY A 26 -2.93 9.97 -18.72
CA GLY A 26 -3.58 8.96 -17.89
C GLY A 26 -3.58 7.55 -18.47
N ARG A 27 -2.90 7.27 -19.59
CA ARG A 27 -2.82 5.91 -20.16
C ARG A 27 -1.53 5.69 -20.93
N GLU A 28 -0.86 4.57 -20.68
CA GLU A 28 0.35 4.16 -21.41
C GLU A 28 0.54 2.64 -21.40
N ASP A 29 1.28 2.14 -22.38
CA ASP A 29 1.74 0.74 -22.42
C ASP A 29 2.78 0.47 -21.32
N ILE A 30 2.68 -0.68 -20.64
CA ILE A 30 3.56 -1.04 -19.51
C ILE A 30 5.05 -1.03 -19.90
N PHE A 31 5.39 -1.56 -21.08
CA PHE A 31 6.79 -1.65 -21.52
C PHE A 31 7.35 -0.27 -21.83
N LYS A 32 6.54 0.61 -22.42
CA LYS A 32 6.94 2.00 -22.65
C LYS A 32 7.16 2.74 -21.34
N LEU A 33 6.25 2.59 -20.38
CA LEU A 33 6.36 3.23 -19.08
C LEU A 33 7.61 2.76 -18.32
N ALA A 34 7.89 1.45 -18.31
CA ALA A 34 9.12 0.89 -17.74
C ALA A 34 10.37 1.48 -18.41
N GLY A 35 10.38 1.55 -19.74
CA GLY A 35 11.45 2.16 -20.53
C GLY A 35 11.68 3.63 -20.21
N SER A 36 10.61 4.42 -20.05
CA SER A 36 10.68 5.83 -19.65
C SER A 36 11.29 6.02 -18.26
N LEU A 37 11.19 5.03 -17.38
CA LEU A 37 11.74 5.06 -16.03
C LEU A 37 13.13 4.47 -15.91
N SER A 38 13.69 3.93 -17.00
CA SER A 38 14.92 3.13 -16.95
C SER A 38 14.81 2.00 -15.91
N MET A 39 13.60 1.47 -15.71
CA MET A 39 13.30 0.39 -14.76
C MET A 39 13.05 -0.91 -15.52
N GLU A 40 13.43 -2.03 -14.91
CA GLU A 40 13.05 -3.34 -15.43
C GLU A 40 11.59 -3.65 -15.08
N LEU A 41 10.97 -4.58 -15.82
CA LEU A 41 9.58 -4.98 -15.57
C LEU A 41 9.40 -5.58 -14.18
N ASP A 42 10.43 -6.29 -13.69
CA ASP A 42 10.44 -6.91 -12.37
C ASP A 42 10.46 -5.85 -11.25
N ASP A 43 10.98 -4.65 -11.53
CA ASP A 43 11.03 -3.54 -10.57
C ASP A 43 9.74 -2.71 -10.56
N ILE A 44 9.17 -2.42 -11.74
CA ILE A 44 7.95 -1.61 -11.86
C ILE A 44 6.68 -2.42 -11.59
N GLY A 45 6.69 -3.73 -11.87
CA GLY A 45 5.55 -4.64 -11.67
C GLY A 45 4.95 -4.57 -10.26
N PRO A 46 5.76 -4.64 -9.19
CA PRO A 46 5.27 -4.47 -7.82
C PRO A 46 4.60 -3.11 -7.54
N VAL A 47 5.07 -2.02 -8.16
CA VAL A 47 4.48 -0.68 -8.01
C VAL A 47 3.13 -0.61 -8.72
N ILE A 48 3.04 -1.18 -9.93
CA ILE A 48 1.79 -1.32 -10.69
C ILE A 48 0.78 -2.14 -9.88
N GLU A 49 1.18 -3.28 -9.32
CA GLU A 49 0.26 -4.11 -8.53
C GLU A 49 -0.22 -3.38 -7.28
N ALA A 50 0.64 -2.63 -6.59
CA ALA A 50 0.23 -1.79 -5.46
C ALA A 50 -0.81 -0.73 -5.88
N ALA A 51 -0.55 -0.02 -6.97
CA ALA A 51 -1.46 1.00 -7.50
C ALA A 51 -2.81 0.39 -7.89
N LYS A 52 -2.81 -0.83 -8.45
CA LYS A 52 -4.02 -1.59 -8.81
C LYS A 52 -4.80 -2.04 -7.58
N VAL A 53 -4.12 -2.59 -6.57
CA VAL A 53 -4.75 -3.01 -5.29
C VAL A 53 -5.38 -1.83 -4.56
N LEU A 54 -4.75 -0.66 -4.61
CA LEU A 54 -5.31 0.59 -4.08
C LEU A 54 -6.40 1.19 -5.00
N GLY A 55 -6.58 0.64 -6.20
CA GLY A 55 -7.58 1.03 -7.19
C GLY A 55 -7.35 2.42 -7.76
N PHE A 56 -6.10 2.86 -7.83
CA PHE A 56 -5.69 4.11 -8.48
C PHE A 56 -5.44 3.93 -9.97
N ILE A 57 -5.16 2.71 -10.41
CA ILE A 57 -5.05 2.33 -11.82
C ILE A 57 -5.87 1.09 -12.14
N GLU A 58 -6.10 0.89 -13.42
CA GLU A 58 -6.58 -0.36 -14.02
C GLU A 58 -5.57 -0.82 -15.08
N THR A 59 -5.50 -2.13 -15.30
CA THR A 59 -4.68 -2.72 -16.36
C THR A 59 -5.56 -3.47 -17.35
N THR A 60 -5.36 -3.26 -18.65
CA THR A 60 -6.11 -3.92 -19.72
C THR A 60 -5.21 -4.15 -20.92
N ASN A 61 -5.03 -5.42 -21.31
CA ASN A 61 -4.26 -5.81 -22.50
C ASN A 61 -2.83 -5.22 -22.59
N GLY A 62 -2.14 -5.08 -21.46
CA GLY A 62 -0.78 -4.54 -21.42
C GLY A 62 -0.70 -3.01 -21.24
N ASP A 63 -1.84 -2.32 -21.26
CA ASP A 63 -1.93 -0.90 -20.92
C ASP A 63 -2.25 -0.70 -19.44
N ILE A 64 -1.73 0.38 -18.87
CA ILE A 64 -2.16 0.94 -17.58
C ILE A 64 -3.00 2.19 -17.84
N THR A 65 -4.09 2.34 -17.11
CA THR A 65 -4.95 3.53 -17.16
C THR A 65 -5.20 4.07 -15.75
N LEU A 66 -5.09 5.39 -15.56
CA LEU A 66 -5.41 6.08 -14.33
C LEU A 66 -6.92 6.05 -14.08
N THR A 67 -7.35 5.67 -12.88
CA THR A 67 -8.77 5.71 -12.51
C THR A 67 -9.17 7.10 -12.04
N GLY A 68 -10.48 7.39 -12.00
CA GLY A 68 -10.96 8.63 -11.40
C GLY A 68 -10.56 8.81 -9.92
N LEU A 69 -10.29 7.72 -9.19
CA LEU A 69 -9.74 7.82 -7.83
C LEU A 69 -8.25 8.19 -7.86
N GLY A 70 -7.47 7.61 -8.77
CA GLY A 70 -6.08 7.98 -8.98
C GLY A 70 -5.93 9.46 -9.33
N THR A 71 -6.74 9.97 -10.27
CA THR A 71 -6.77 11.40 -10.61
C THR A 71 -7.18 12.27 -9.42
N ARG A 72 -8.15 11.83 -8.59
CA ARG A 72 -8.51 12.56 -7.36
C ARG A 72 -7.34 12.63 -6.39
N LEU A 73 -6.64 11.51 -6.17
CA LEU A 73 -5.47 11.45 -5.29
C LEU A 73 -4.39 12.44 -5.73
N LEU A 74 -4.10 12.54 -7.03
CA LEU A 74 -3.09 13.46 -7.56
C LEU A 74 -3.46 14.94 -7.33
N ASN A 75 -4.75 15.28 -7.47
CA ASN A 75 -5.24 16.64 -7.29
C ASN A 75 -5.50 17.02 -5.82
N ALA A 76 -5.48 16.05 -4.92
CA ALA A 76 -5.72 16.23 -3.50
C ALA A 76 -4.51 16.83 -2.78
N ASP A 77 -4.78 17.61 -1.72
CA ASP A 77 -3.76 18.04 -0.78
C ASP A 77 -3.24 16.88 0.08
N ILE A 78 -2.24 17.14 0.93
CA ILE A 78 -1.60 16.10 1.73
C ILE A 78 -2.55 15.37 2.68
N ASN A 79 -3.55 16.06 3.24
CA ASN A 79 -4.48 15.45 4.20
C ASN A 79 -5.53 14.63 3.45
N GLU A 80 -6.08 15.17 2.36
CA GLU A 80 -7.02 14.43 1.53
C GLU A 80 -6.37 13.20 0.88
N ARG A 81 -5.09 13.26 0.49
CA ARG A 81 -4.33 12.08 0.03
C ARG A 81 -4.29 10.98 1.09
N LYS A 82 -3.98 11.34 2.35
CA LYS A 82 -3.98 10.39 3.47
C LYS A 82 -5.35 9.77 3.67
N ASP A 83 -6.41 10.56 3.64
CA ASP A 83 -7.79 10.08 3.82
C ASP A 83 -8.21 9.12 2.70
N ILE A 84 -7.90 9.44 1.45
CA ILE A 84 -8.17 8.57 0.29
C ILE A 84 -7.44 7.24 0.48
N ILE A 85 -6.14 7.27 0.78
CA ILE A 85 -5.35 6.05 0.95
C ILE A 85 -5.82 5.27 2.17
N ALA A 86 -6.06 5.91 3.31
CA ALA A 86 -6.60 5.30 4.52
C ALA A 86 -7.91 4.56 4.24
N SER A 87 -8.83 5.19 3.50
CA SER A 87 -10.09 4.57 3.10
C SER A 87 -9.88 3.32 2.24
N ARG A 88 -8.85 3.28 1.38
CA ARG A 88 -8.52 2.09 0.58
C ARG A 88 -7.87 1.01 1.43
N LEU A 89 -6.87 1.36 2.25
CA LEU A 89 -6.19 0.43 3.15
C LEU A 89 -7.18 -0.28 4.07
N GLN A 90 -8.11 0.45 4.69
CA GLN A 90 -9.12 -0.13 5.58
C GLN A 90 -10.05 -1.14 4.91
N GLN A 91 -10.12 -1.19 3.56
CA GLN A 91 -10.87 -2.21 2.84
C GLN A 91 -10.08 -3.50 2.61
N LEU A 92 -8.75 -3.44 2.66
CA LEU A 92 -7.87 -4.58 2.43
C LEU A 92 -7.92 -5.58 3.60
N PRO A 93 -8.05 -6.90 3.34
CA PRO A 93 -8.14 -7.90 4.40
C PRO A 93 -7.01 -7.85 5.43
N VAL A 94 -5.76 -7.64 4.97
CA VAL A 94 -4.58 -7.57 5.86
C VAL A 94 -4.65 -6.39 6.83
N PHE A 95 -5.13 -5.23 6.38
CA PHE A 95 -5.31 -4.06 7.23
C PHE A 95 -6.48 -4.26 8.19
N LYS A 96 -7.59 -4.88 7.74
CA LYS A 96 -8.69 -5.27 8.65
C LYS A 96 -8.19 -6.18 9.76
N GLU A 97 -7.39 -7.20 9.43
CA GLU A 97 -6.77 -8.11 10.39
C GLU A 97 -5.90 -7.36 11.42
N VAL A 98 -5.00 -6.49 10.96
CA VAL A 98 -4.08 -5.73 11.83
C VAL A 98 -4.85 -4.76 12.73
N LEU A 99 -5.81 -4.01 12.18
CA LEU A 99 -6.64 -3.08 12.95
C LEU A 99 -7.48 -3.82 13.99
N GLN A 100 -7.99 -5.02 13.67
CA GLN A 100 -8.69 -5.87 14.64
C GLN A 100 -7.76 -6.37 15.74
N LEU A 101 -6.56 -6.83 15.39
CA LEU A 101 -5.54 -7.25 16.36
C LEU A 101 -5.23 -6.13 17.35
N ILE A 102 -4.98 -4.91 16.87
CA ILE A 102 -4.72 -3.74 17.71
C ILE A 102 -5.93 -3.43 18.62
N ASN A 103 -7.14 -3.36 18.06
CA ASN A 103 -8.36 -3.02 18.79
C ASN A 103 -8.78 -4.06 19.83
N SER A 104 -8.42 -5.33 19.63
CA SER A 104 -8.70 -6.41 20.59
C SER A 104 -7.93 -6.27 21.91
N ARG A 105 -6.87 -5.45 21.94
CA ARG A 105 -6.00 -5.24 23.10
C ARG A 105 -6.48 -4.06 23.92
N ARG A 106 -6.53 -4.22 25.25
CA ARG A 106 -6.84 -3.10 26.17
C ARG A 106 -5.88 -1.93 26.03
N SER A 107 -4.60 -2.20 25.74
CA SER A 107 -3.58 -1.19 25.47
C SER A 107 -3.74 -0.48 24.13
N ARG A 108 -4.57 -1.00 23.21
CA ARG A 108 -4.60 -0.62 21.78
C ARG A 108 -3.21 -0.66 21.12
N GLN A 109 -2.41 -1.65 21.53
CA GLN A 109 -1.09 -1.91 20.99
C GLN A 109 -0.90 -3.40 20.77
N VAL A 110 -0.20 -3.80 19.71
CA VAL A 110 0.16 -5.19 19.42
C VAL A 110 1.66 -5.27 19.10
N ARG A 111 2.33 -6.31 19.58
CA ARG A 111 3.76 -6.53 19.31
C ARG A 111 3.98 -6.98 17.87
N ARG A 112 5.12 -6.59 17.29
CA ARG A 112 5.59 -6.99 15.95
C ARG A 112 5.48 -8.50 15.72
N ASP A 113 6.07 -9.28 16.62
CA ASP A 113 6.12 -10.75 16.56
C ASP A 113 4.73 -11.38 16.48
N GLN A 114 3.75 -10.82 17.19
CA GLN A 114 2.36 -11.29 17.16
C GLN A 114 1.68 -11.03 15.81
N VAL A 115 1.96 -9.90 15.16
CA VAL A 115 1.42 -9.59 13.83
C VAL A 115 2.06 -10.49 12.78
N ILE A 116 3.38 -10.64 12.80
CA ILE A 116 4.11 -11.53 11.89
C ILE A 116 3.65 -12.98 12.07
N SER A 117 3.55 -13.47 13.31
CA SER A 117 3.01 -14.80 13.62
C SER A 117 1.57 -14.97 13.10
N SER A 118 0.80 -13.89 13.02
CA SER A 118 -0.54 -13.91 12.44
C SER A 118 -0.52 -14.16 10.94
N PHE A 119 0.37 -13.47 10.24
CA PHE A 119 0.57 -13.63 8.80
C PHE A 119 1.19 -14.98 8.43
N ALA A 120 2.21 -15.42 9.17
CA ALA A 120 2.92 -16.68 8.97
C ALA A 120 2.04 -17.94 9.07
N ARG A 121 0.80 -17.82 9.59
CA ARG A 121 -0.18 -18.93 9.53
C ARG A 121 -0.59 -19.30 8.10
N ARG A 122 -0.36 -18.44 7.12
CA ARG A 122 -0.81 -18.60 5.72
C ARG A 122 0.26 -18.31 4.67
N MET A 123 1.51 -18.08 5.07
CA MET A 123 2.65 -17.79 4.17
C MET A 123 3.98 -18.14 4.87
N SER A 124 5.10 -18.01 4.16
CA SER A 124 6.42 -18.19 4.75
C SER A 124 6.74 -17.09 5.78
N ASP A 125 7.67 -17.34 6.69
CA ASP A 125 8.12 -16.33 7.65
C ASP A 125 8.75 -15.11 6.95
N GLU A 126 9.44 -15.33 5.84
CA GLU A 126 10.02 -14.27 5.01
C GLU A 126 8.93 -13.38 4.39
N ASP A 127 7.90 -13.99 3.78
CA ASP A 127 6.76 -13.24 3.23
C ASP A 127 5.99 -12.49 4.31
N ALA A 128 5.86 -13.08 5.50
CA ALA A 128 5.19 -12.45 6.64
C ALA A 128 5.94 -11.20 7.13
N GLU A 129 7.27 -11.25 7.17
CA GLU A 129 8.14 -10.12 7.49
C GLU A 129 8.04 -9.01 6.43
N LEU A 130 8.02 -9.36 5.14
CA LEU A 130 7.85 -8.41 4.04
C LEU A 130 6.48 -7.74 4.11
N LEU A 131 5.41 -8.52 4.30
CA LEU A 131 4.05 -8.00 4.44
C LEU A 131 3.92 -7.07 5.65
N PHE A 132 4.55 -7.42 6.77
CA PHE A 132 4.59 -6.56 7.94
C PHE A 132 5.22 -5.19 7.65
N LYS A 133 6.37 -5.17 6.94
CA LYS A 133 7.02 -3.91 6.54
C LYS A 133 6.07 -3.08 5.67
N THR A 134 5.44 -3.68 4.65
CA THR A 134 4.48 -3.00 3.79
C THR A 134 3.31 -2.42 4.57
N VAL A 135 2.73 -3.19 5.50
CA VAL A 135 1.62 -2.73 6.35
C VAL A 135 2.04 -1.52 7.17
N VAL A 136 3.20 -1.57 7.82
CA VAL A 136 3.73 -0.47 8.63
C VAL A 136 3.95 0.77 7.77
N ASP A 137 4.62 0.63 6.62
CA ASP A 137 4.95 1.76 5.76
C ASP A 137 3.70 2.45 5.20
N TRP A 138 2.77 1.67 4.65
CA TRP A 138 1.52 2.19 4.08
C TRP A 138 0.62 2.76 5.16
N GLY A 139 0.51 2.07 6.28
CA GLY A 139 -0.35 2.48 7.38
C GLY A 139 0.12 3.75 8.09
N ARG A 140 1.44 3.95 8.21
CA ARG A 140 2.04 5.20 8.71
C ARG A 140 1.88 6.34 7.72
N PHE A 141 2.06 6.07 6.42
CA PHE A 141 1.81 7.08 5.38
C PHE A 141 0.38 7.61 5.48
N ALA A 142 -0.59 6.71 5.62
CA ALA A 142 -2.01 7.03 5.69
C ALA A 142 -2.49 7.53 7.06
N GLY A 143 -1.64 7.55 8.09
CA GLY A 143 -2.03 7.99 9.44
C GLY A 143 -3.07 7.10 10.12
N ILE A 144 -3.12 5.80 9.80
CA ILE A 144 -4.07 4.85 10.43
C ILE A 144 -3.40 3.97 11.50
N ILE A 145 -2.08 3.79 11.41
CA ILE A 145 -1.29 3.08 12.41
C ILE A 145 0.06 3.77 12.61
N GLY A 146 0.55 3.72 13.84
CA GLY A 146 1.93 4.05 14.17
C GLY A 146 2.73 2.79 14.48
N TYR A 147 4.06 2.90 14.41
CA TYR A 147 4.99 1.84 14.80
C TYR A 147 6.14 2.42 15.62
N ASP A 148 6.30 1.94 16.85
CA ASP A 148 7.47 2.21 17.68
C ASP A 148 8.53 1.15 17.41
N THR A 149 9.64 1.56 16.79
CA THR A 149 10.76 0.66 16.45
C THR A 149 11.53 0.18 17.67
N LYS A 150 11.55 0.94 18.77
CA LYS A 150 12.26 0.56 20.01
C LYS A 150 11.44 -0.44 20.82
N GLY A 151 10.14 -0.18 20.96
CA GLY A 151 9.21 -1.06 21.65
C GLY A 151 8.72 -2.25 20.80
N GLU A 152 8.95 -2.20 19.49
CA GLU A 152 8.42 -3.15 18.49
C GLU A 152 6.90 -3.33 18.61
N VAL A 153 6.17 -2.22 18.71
CA VAL A 153 4.72 -2.20 18.87
C VAL A 153 4.03 -1.39 17.79
N LEU A 154 2.95 -1.95 17.24
CA LEU A 154 1.98 -1.24 16.42
C LEU A 154 0.88 -0.69 17.32
N TYR A 155 0.38 0.49 16.97
CA TYR A 155 -0.73 1.15 17.64
C TYR A 155 -1.60 1.89 16.63
N LEU A 156 -2.84 2.22 17.00
CA LEU A 156 -3.67 3.08 16.16
C LEU A 156 -3.14 4.51 16.23
N ASP A 157 -2.90 5.08 15.05
CA ASP A 157 -2.62 6.50 14.97
C ASP A 157 -3.93 7.26 15.17
N LYS A 158 -3.92 8.23 16.09
CA LYS A 158 -5.08 9.10 16.31
C LYS A 158 -4.76 10.36 15.52
N GLY A 159 -5.03 10.33 14.21
CA GLY A 159 -4.76 11.48 13.34
C GLY A 159 -5.08 12.80 14.06
N GLU A 160 -4.03 13.59 14.29
CA GLU A 160 -4.13 14.96 14.80
C GLU A 160 -4.47 15.92 13.67
#